data_AF-E7GG87-F1
#
_entry.id   AF-E7GG87-F1
#
_cell.length_a   1.000
_cell.length_b   1.000
_cell.length_c   1.000
_cell.angle_alpha   90.00
_cell.angle_beta   90.00
_cell.angle_gamma   90.00
#
_symmetry.space_group_name_H-M   'P 1'
#
loop_
_entity.id
_entity.type
_entity.pdbx_description
1 polymer ?
#
loop_
_entity_poly.entity_id
_entity_poly.type
_entity_poly.pdbx_seq_one_letter_code
_entity_poly.pdbx_strand_id
1 'polypeptide(L)' 'MCTAFQFNGYFGRNLDLETTFGEQVVLTPRHYSFPLKNGTLFKNQYAMIGMAWKIIHYMLKL' A
#
# COMPACT_ATOMS: atom_id res chain seq x y z
N MET A 1 -2.80 -7.04 -18.13
CA MET A 1 -1.45 -7.64 -17.93
C MET A 1 -0.79 -6.86 -16.80
N CYS A 2 0.25 -7.34 -16.13
CA CYS A 2 1.03 -6.49 -15.23
C CYS A 2 2.50 -6.88 -15.28
N THR A 3 3.38 -5.91 -15.03
CA THR A 3 4.84 -6.10 -15.09
C THR A 3 5.47 -5.48 -13.85
N ALA A 4 6.29 -6.23 -13.13
CA ALA A 4 7.12 -5.73 -12.04
C ALA A 4 8.59 -5.82 -12.42
N PHE A 5 9.39 -4.85 -11.98
CA PHE A 5 10.81 -4.77 -12.31
C PHE A 5 11.62 -4.22 -11.14
N GLN A 6 12.87 -4.65 -11.07
CA GLN A 6 13.86 -4.20 -10.11
C GLN A 6 15.18 -3.93 -10.83
N PHE A 7 15.80 -2.79 -10.54
CA PHE A 7 17.10 -2.43 -11.11
C PHE A 7 17.83 -1.46 -10.20
N ASN A 8 19.09 -1.75 -9.87
CA ASN A 8 19.97 -0.86 -9.12
C ASN A 8 19.34 -0.20 -7.88
N GLY A 9 18.59 -0.97 -7.08
CA GLY A 9 17.93 -0.46 -5.86
C GLY A 9 16.58 0.23 -6.10
N TYR A 10 16.16 0.41 -7.36
CA TYR A 10 14.81 0.82 -7.72
C TYR A 10 13.90 -0.39 -7.83
N PHE A 11 12.67 -0.23 -7.35
CA PHE A 11 11.62 -1.23 -7.46
C PHE A 11 10.32 -0.55 -7.90
N GLY A 12 9.62 -1.16 -8.86
CA GLY A 12 8.37 -0.61 -9.38
C GLY A 12 7.60 -1.61 -10.22
N ARG A 13 6.39 -1.21 -10.60
CA ARG A 13 5.51 -2.02 -11.45
C ARG A 13 4.55 -1.15 -12.26
N ASN A 14 4.12 -1.67 -13.39
CA ASN A 14 2.91 -1.22 -14.06
C ASN A 14 1.70 -2.00 -13.51
N LEU A 15 0.57 -1.30 -13.43
CA LEU A 15 -0.73 -1.86 -13.10
C LEU A 15 -1.65 -1.62 -14.30
N ASP A 16 -1.65 -2.55 -15.26
CA ASP A 16 -2.41 -2.39 -16.50
C ASP A 16 -3.80 -3.03 -16.32
N LEU A 17 -4.77 -2.18 -15.99
CA LEU A 17 -6.18 -2.53 -15.83
C LEU A 17 -7.02 -1.64 -16.78
N GLU A 18 -8.11 -2.18 -17.29
CA GLU A 18 -9.06 -1.45 -18.17
C GLU A 18 -9.86 -0.37 -17.41
N THR A 19 -9.75 -0.33 -16.08
CA THR A 19 -10.44 0.61 -15.20
C THR A 19 -9.50 1.11 -14.11
N THR A 20 -9.78 2.30 -13.61
CA THR A 20 -9.04 2.93 -12.52
C THR A 20 -9.80 2.75 -11.22
N PHE A 21 -9.11 2.32 -10.16
CA PHE A 21 -9.77 2.21 -8.86
C PHE A 21 -9.79 3.54 -8.13
N GLY A 22 -8.98 4.54 -8.51
CA GLY A 22 -8.82 5.82 -7.83
C GLY A 22 -7.69 5.77 -6.79
N GLU A 23 -6.68 4.97 -7.13
CA GLU A 23 -5.47 4.67 -6.37
C GLU A 23 -4.73 5.96 -6.02
N GLN A 24 -4.21 6.02 -4.80
CA GLN A 24 -3.46 7.15 -4.28
C GLN A 24 -2.17 6.68 -3.63
N VAL A 25 -1.21 7.58 -3.49
CA VAL A 25 -0.04 7.35 -2.63
C VAL A 25 -0.55 7.29 -1.19
N VAL A 26 -0.17 6.21 -0.50
CA VAL A 26 -0.60 5.91 0.85
C VAL A 26 0.61 5.69 1.75
N LEU A 27 0.61 6.35 2.90
CA LEU A 27 1.61 6.22 3.96
C LEU A 27 0.99 5.51 5.16
N THR A 28 1.51 4.32 5.48
CA THR A 28 1.22 3.66 6.76
C THR A 28 2.32 4.02 7.76
N PRO A 29 1.99 4.67 8.90
CA PRO A 29 2.97 5.00 9.92
C PRO A 29 3.53 3.74 10.60
N ARG A 30 4.69 3.88 11.25
CA ARG A 30 5.24 2.85 12.15
C ARG A 30 4.21 2.50 13.21
N HIS A 31 4.22 1.24 13.65
CA HIS A 31 3.38 0.77 14.75
C HIS A 31 1.87 0.89 14.51
N TYR A 32 1.44 1.06 13.26
CA TYR A 32 0.04 0.96 12.90
C TYR A 32 -0.48 -0.46 13.16
N SER A 33 -1.59 -0.56 13.90
CA SER A 33 -2.26 -1.83 14.20
C SER A 33 -3.28 -2.14 13.11
N PHE A 34 -2.99 -3.13 12.29
CA PHE A 34 -3.90 -3.67 11.28
C PHE A 34 -4.86 -4.67 11.93
N PRO A 35 -6.17 -4.36 11.99
CA PRO A 35 -7.17 -5.34 12.38
C PRO A 35 -7.36 -6.34 11.23
N LEU A 36 -6.89 -7.56 11.42
CA LEU A 36 -7.07 -8.64 10.45
C LEU A 36 -8.43 -9.31 10.66
N LYS A 37 -9.02 -9.85 9.58
CA LYS A 37 -10.36 -10.46 9.61
C LYS A 37 -10.49 -11.64 10.60
N ASN A 38 -9.37 -12.26 10.98
CA ASN A 38 -9.32 -13.36 11.94
C ASN A 38 -9.25 -12.88 13.41
N GLY A 39 -9.42 -11.58 13.68
CA GLY A 39 -9.38 -11.00 15.02
C GLY A 39 -7.97 -10.69 15.54
N THR A 40 -6.92 -11.00 14.78
CA THR A 40 -5.55 -10.65 15.17
C THR A 40 -5.25 -9.18 14.86
N LEU A 41 -4.51 -8.53 15.76
CA LEU A 41 -3.96 -7.20 15.53
C LEU A 41 -2.51 -7.35 15.06
N PHE A 42 -2.27 -7.10 13.77
CA PHE A 42 -0.93 -7.12 13.22
C PHE A 42 -0.29 -5.73 13.36
N LYS A 43 0.88 -5.64 14.00
CA LYS A 43 1.56 -4.37 14.24
C LYS A 43 2.97 -4.42 13.65
N ASN A 44 3.22 -3.62 12.62
CA ASN A 44 4.53 -3.53 12.00
C ASN A 44 5.41 -2.48 12.71
N GLN A 45 6.72 -2.71 12.81
CA GLN A 45 7.68 -1.73 13.35
C GLN A 45 8.05 -0.65 12.31
N TYR A 46 7.89 -0.96 11.02
CA TYR A 46 8.30 -0.09 9.92
C TYR A 46 7.13 0.74 9.37
N ALA A 47 7.46 1.93 8.87
CA ALA A 47 6.55 2.70 8.04
C ALA A 47 6.57 2.13 6.63
N MET A 48 5.44 2.21 5.93
CA MET A 48 5.30 1.69 4.57
C MET A 48 4.72 2.78 3.67
N ILE A 49 5.20 2.83 2.43
CA ILE A 49 4.69 3.69 1.36
C ILE A 49 4.31 2.83 0.16
N GLY A 50 3.20 3.15 -0.49
CA GLY A 50 2.79 2.46 -1.71
C GLY A 50 1.53 3.05 -2.34
N MET A 51 1.14 2.49 -3.49
CA MET A 51 -0.11 2.82 -4.14
C MET A 51 -1.23 1.93 -3.57
N ALA A 52 -2.34 2.54 -3.14
CA ALA A 52 -3.50 1.80 -2.66
C ALA A 52 -4.82 2.54 -2.89
N TRP A 53 -5.93 1.80 -2.89
CA TRP A 53 -7.28 2.36 -2.85
C TRP A 53 -7.69 2.69 -1.40
N LYS A 54 -8.39 3.81 -1.22
CA LYS A 54 -8.69 4.38 0.09
C LYS A 54 -9.81 3.59 0.79
N ILE A 55 -9.45 2.62 1.63
CA ILE A 55 -10.39 1.89 2.50
C ILE A 55 -10.18 2.16 4.00
N ILE A 56 -9.10 2.86 4.40
CA ILE A 56 -8.76 2.99 5.82
C ILE A 56 -8.64 4.47 6.21
N HIS A 57 -9.46 4.85 7.20
CA HIS A 57 -9.69 6.20 7.74
C HIS A 57 -8.47 6.88 8.42
N TYR A 58 -7.25 6.36 8.20
CA TYR A 58 -6.01 6.80 8.87
C TYR A 58 -4.81 6.82 7.92
N MET A 59 -5.04 7.13 6.65
CA MET A 59 -4.00 7.27 5.64
C MET A 59 -3.90 8.74 5.25
N LEU A 60 -2.79 9.39 5.64
CA LEU A 60 -2.50 10.78 5.27
C LEU A 60 -2.42 10.87 3.74
N LYS A 61 -3.20 11.79 3.18
CA LYS A 61 -3.16 12.14 1.76
C LYS A 61 -2.11 13.24 1.61
N LEU A 62 -1.12 13.03 0.73
CA LEU A 62 -0.24 14.09 0.25
C LEU A 62 -0.95 14.90 -0.84
#